data_AF-A0A8S0FHS8-F1
#
_entry.id   AF-A0A8S0FHS8-F1
#
_cell.length_a   1.000
_cell.length_b   1.000
_cell.length_c   1.000
_cell.angle_alpha   90.00
_cell.angle_beta   90.00
_cell.angle_gamma   90.00
#
_symmetry.space_group_name_H-M   'P 1'
#
loop_
_entity.id
_entity.type
_entity.pdbx_description
1 polymer ?
#
loop_
_entity_poly.entity_id
_entity_poly.type
_entity_poly.pdbx_seq_one_letter_code
_entity_poly.pdbx_strand_id
1 'polypeptide(L)'
;MSVGSSSLKRKIVNMGNGDINNVSSDAINGSQLYAISKSVSDRLGGYHDDPDNVINSGCVITPAVVLKPHGTLKAPTYYLQSGQYNNVGEALQSIDNNTLHWDSKSNKYSASHTVFNANGSVKSTSAKNIITDVADGTISATSSDAVNGSQLYNLKQDALLWDGTAFSAKHGTSNTNSKITNVADGAVSASSKDAVNGSQLYDLKQDALLWDGTAFSAKHGTSNTDSKITIAGGGSNTTINVSVRTGRHSIFHQHRCH
;
A
#
# COMPACT_ATOMS: atom_id res chain seq x y z
N MET A 1 -45.86 61.63 4.99
CA MET A 1 -46.90 61.22 5.96
C MET A 1 -46.26 60.33 7.01
N SER A 2 -46.29 60.72 8.29
CA SER A 2 -45.83 59.84 9.37
C SER A 2 -47.02 59.01 9.87
N VAL A 3 -46.86 57.69 9.91
CA VAL A 3 -47.88 56.78 10.46
C VAL A 3 -47.71 56.56 11.97
N GLY A 4 -46.82 57.29 12.66
CA GLY A 4 -46.51 57.11 14.09
C GLY A 4 -45.67 58.24 14.70
N SER A 5 -45.16 57.99 15.92
CA SER A 5 -44.17 58.81 16.63
C SER A 5 -43.01 57.94 17.15
N SER A 6 -41.99 58.56 17.76
CA SER A 6 -40.85 57.84 18.37
C SER A 6 -41.29 56.88 19.49
N SER A 7 -42.36 57.22 20.21
CA SER A 7 -42.94 56.41 21.29
C SER A 7 -44.08 55.50 20.85
N LEU A 8 -44.78 55.83 19.75
CA LEU A 8 -45.90 55.05 19.25
C LEU A 8 -45.70 54.65 17.78
N LYS A 9 -45.25 53.41 17.59
CA LYS A 9 -45.12 52.78 16.27
C LYS A 9 -46.44 52.10 15.90
N ARG A 10 -46.95 52.34 14.69
CA ARG A 10 -48.14 51.65 14.17
C ARG A 10 -47.74 50.56 13.17
N LYS A 11 -48.45 49.43 13.19
CA LYS A 11 -48.39 48.44 12.10
C LYS A 11 -49.28 48.92 10.96
N ILE A 12 -48.79 48.81 9.74
CA ILE A 12 -49.63 48.97 8.55
C ILE A 12 -50.08 47.57 8.13
N VAL A 13 -51.38 47.37 8.03
CA VAL A 13 -52.03 46.08 7.75
C VAL A 13 -52.81 46.15 6.45
N ASN A 14 -53.16 44.99 5.87
CA ASN A 14 -53.86 44.86 4.59
C ASN A 14 -53.13 45.53 3.41
N MET A 15 -51.79 45.55 3.46
CA MET A 15 -50.97 46.01 2.34
C MET A 15 -50.94 44.94 1.25
N GLY A 16 -51.30 45.32 0.03
CA GLY A 16 -51.02 44.52 -1.16
C GLY A 16 -49.52 44.27 -1.34
N ASN A 17 -49.17 43.33 -2.21
CA ASN A 17 -47.78 43.14 -2.61
C ASN A 17 -47.33 44.36 -3.40
N GLY A 18 -46.21 44.97 -3.03
CA GLY A 18 -45.58 46.02 -3.81
C GLY A 18 -44.73 45.44 -4.94
N ASP A 19 -44.49 46.18 -6.01
CA ASP A 19 -43.62 45.71 -7.08
C ASP A 19 -42.15 45.63 -6.63
N ILE A 20 -41.45 44.53 -6.98
CA ILE A 20 -40.02 44.33 -6.67
C ILE A 20 -39.20 44.51 -7.96
N ASN A 21 -38.76 45.74 -8.20
CA ASN A 21 -37.87 46.10 -9.30
C ASN A 21 -37.07 47.37 -8.94
N ASN A 22 -36.11 47.78 -9.78
CA ASN A 22 -35.16 48.86 -9.49
C ASN A 22 -35.73 50.29 -9.59
N VAL A 23 -37.01 50.45 -9.97
CA VAL A 23 -37.69 51.76 -10.07
C VAL A 23 -38.92 51.88 -9.17
N SER A 24 -39.32 50.78 -8.50
CA SER A 24 -40.47 50.76 -7.61
C SER A 24 -40.26 51.64 -6.38
N SER A 25 -41.31 52.38 -6.02
CA SER A 25 -41.41 53.11 -4.75
C SER A 25 -42.48 52.50 -3.84
N ASP A 26 -42.96 51.31 -4.19
CA ASP A 26 -43.98 50.60 -3.41
C ASP A 26 -43.40 50.10 -2.09
N ALA A 27 -44.23 50.09 -1.06
CA ALA A 27 -43.89 49.41 0.17
C ALA A 27 -44.16 47.90 0.03
N ILE A 28 -43.20 47.07 0.45
CA ILE A 28 -43.36 45.60 0.48
C ILE A 28 -44.01 45.11 1.78
N ASN A 29 -44.69 43.97 1.73
CA ASN A 29 -45.33 43.36 2.90
C ASN A 29 -44.56 42.13 3.43
N GLY A 30 -45.04 41.57 4.55
CA GLY A 30 -44.41 40.42 5.20
C GLY A 30 -44.38 39.14 4.37
N SER A 31 -45.37 38.89 3.50
CA SER A 31 -45.38 37.70 2.63
C SER A 31 -44.28 37.73 1.57
N GLN A 32 -43.95 38.91 1.04
CA GLN A 32 -42.86 39.05 0.07
C GLN A 32 -41.50 38.80 0.71
N LEU A 33 -41.27 39.34 1.92
CA LEU A 33 -40.06 39.06 2.69
C LEU A 33 -39.99 37.58 3.10
N TYR A 34 -41.10 36.98 3.54
CA TYR A 34 -41.19 35.55 3.85
C TYR A 34 -40.83 34.68 2.64
N ALA A 35 -41.36 34.97 1.45
CA ALA A 35 -41.07 34.23 0.24
C ALA A 35 -39.58 34.27 -0.12
N ILE A 36 -38.93 35.43 0.04
CA ILE A 36 -37.47 35.57 -0.15
C ILE A 36 -36.71 34.76 0.90
N SER A 37 -37.04 34.90 2.19
CA SER A 37 -36.39 34.15 3.28
C SER A 37 -36.54 32.64 3.08
N LYS A 38 -37.73 32.16 2.74
CA LYS A 38 -38.00 30.75 2.41
C LYS A 38 -37.15 30.31 1.22
N SER A 39 -37.10 31.10 0.14
CA SER A 39 -36.24 30.79 -1.01
C SER A 39 -34.76 30.74 -0.64
N VAL A 40 -34.25 31.58 0.25
CA VAL A 40 -32.84 31.55 0.68
C VAL A 40 -32.58 30.29 1.49
N SER A 41 -33.45 29.95 2.44
CA SER A 41 -33.26 28.75 3.24
C SER A 41 -33.37 27.47 2.43
N ASP A 42 -34.32 27.39 1.49
CA ASP A 42 -34.46 26.23 0.61
C ASP A 42 -33.20 26.05 -0.27
N ARG A 43 -32.51 27.15 -0.62
CA ARG A 43 -31.25 27.12 -1.37
C ARG A 43 -30.03 26.80 -0.52
N LEU A 44 -29.99 27.26 0.74
CA LEU A 44 -28.94 26.87 1.70
C LEU A 44 -29.10 25.40 2.11
N GLY A 45 -30.33 24.90 2.16
CA GLY A 45 -30.63 23.52 2.53
C GLY A 45 -30.15 23.18 3.94
N GLY A 46 -29.60 21.97 4.10
CA GLY A 46 -29.22 21.44 5.40
C GLY A 46 -30.41 20.88 6.18
N TYR A 47 -30.12 20.06 7.18
CA TYR A 47 -31.15 19.56 8.07
C TYR A 47 -31.57 20.68 9.03
N HIS A 48 -32.89 20.82 9.20
CA HIS A 48 -33.48 21.64 10.24
C HIS A 48 -34.37 20.72 11.09
N ASP A 49 -34.31 20.86 12.42
CA ASP A 49 -35.13 20.03 13.33
C ASP A 49 -36.65 20.19 13.14
N ASP A 50 -37.08 21.14 12.33
CA ASP A 50 -38.48 21.40 11.99
C ASP A 50 -38.55 21.80 10.49
N PRO A 51 -38.98 20.91 9.59
CA PRO A 51 -39.03 21.19 8.15
C PRO A 51 -40.05 22.27 7.76
N ASP A 52 -41.02 22.54 8.65
CA ASP A 52 -42.10 23.52 8.42
C ASP A 52 -41.76 24.88 9.05
N ASN A 53 -40.74 24.96 9.91
CA ASN A 53 -40.37 26.17 10.67
C ASN A 53 -38.96 26.69 10.35
N VAL A 54 -38.82 27.11 9.09
CA VAL A 54 -37.60 27.57 8.44
C VAL A 54 -37.14 28.97 8.88
N ILE A 55 -38.07 29.77 9.37
CA ILE A 55 -37.84 31.12 9.90
C ILE A 55 -38.08 31.06 11.40
N ASN A 56 -37.25 31.72 12.22
CA ASN A 56 -37.46 31.74 13.67
C ASN A 56 -38.81 32.39 14.01
N SER A 57 -39.85 31.57 14.08
CA SER A 57 -41.20 31.97 14.44
C SER A 57 -41.43 31.90 15.95
N GLY A 58 -40.36 31.74 16.74
CA GLY A 58 -40.38 31.51 18.17
C GLY A 58 -41.32 32.44 18.93
N CYS A 59 -42.53 31.95 19.19
CA CYS A 59 -43.40 32.41 20.25
C CYS A 59 -43.06 31.56 21.48
N VAL A 60 -42.26 32.10 22.40
CA VAL A 60 -42.16 31.54 23.75
C VAL A 60 -43.39 32.02 24.51
N ILE A 61 -44.30 31.11 24.82
CA ILE A 61 -45.47 31.37 25.65
C ILE A 61 -45.08 31.08 27.11
N THR A 62 -44.30 31.98 27.71
CA THR A 62 -44.17 32.10 29.17
C THR A 62 -44.39 33.57 29.58
N PRO A 63 -44.97 33.83 30.77
CA PRO A 63 -45.86 34.99 30.97
C PRO A 63 -45.19 36.36 31.12
N ALA A 64 -43.93 36.58 30.72
CA ALA A 64 -43.21 37.82 31.04
C ALA A 64 -42.37 38.47 29.94
N VAL A 65 -42.18 37.89 28.75
CA VAL A 65 -41.40 38.54 27.69
C VAL A 65 -41.98 38.24 26.31
N VAL A 66 -42.56 39.25 25.66
CA VAL A 66 -42.89 39.19 24.23
C VAL A 66 -41.60 39.35 23.42
N LEU A 67 -40.92 38.25 23.10
CA LEU A 67 -39.97 38.23 21.99
C LEU A 67 -40.77 38.14 20.69
N LYS A 68 -40.48 39.04 19.75
CA LYS A 68 -41.23 39.11 18.49
C LYS A 68 -40.78 37.94 17.60
N PRO A 69 -41.62 37.43 16.68
CA PRO A 69 -41.16 36.59 15.59
C PRO A 69 -40.10 37.37 14.81
N HIS A 70 -38.84 37.02 14.98
CA HIS A 70 -37.74 37.69 14.32
C HIS A 70 -37.56 36.96 13.00
N GLY A 71 -37.90 37.58 11.87
CA GLY A 71 -37.79 37.00 10.50
C GLY A 71 -36.38 36.59 10.06
N THR A 72 -35.50 36.27 10.99
CA THR A 72 -34.19 35.65 10.84
C THR A 72 -34.34 34.17 10.49
N LEU A 73 -33.50 33.69 9.58
CA LEU A 73 -33.42 32.28 9.21
C LEU A 73 -32.87 31.45 10.36
N LYS A 74 -33.41 30.24 10.55
CA LYS A 74 -32.74 29.23 11.38
C LYS A 74 -31.46 28.80 10.64
N ALA A 75 -30.35 28.68 11.35
CA ALA A 75 -29.11 28.25 10.72
C ALA A 75 -29.29 26.82 10.11
N PRO A 76 -28.76 26.56 8.91
CA PRO A 76 -28.71 25.20 8.37
C PRO A 76 -27.83 24.32 9.26
N THR A 77 -28.00 23.01 9.20
CA THR A 77 -27.02 22.07 9.76
C THR A 77 -26.53 21.12 8.68
N TYR A 78 -25.24 21.19 8.37
CA TYR A 78 -24.55 20.29 7.45
C TYR A 78 -23.85 19.19 8.24
N TYR A 79 -24.17 17.93 7.92
CA TYR A 79 -23.57 16.75 8.54
C TYR A 79 -22.46 16.22 7.64
N LEU A 80 -21.21 16.37 8.09
CA LEU A 80 -20.03 15.82 7.45
C LEU A 80 -19.40 14.77 8.37
N GLN A 81 -18.56 13.89 7.81
CA GLN A 81 -17.84 12.90 8.61
C GLN A 81 -16.93 13.56 9.66
N SER A 82 -16.44 14.77 9.37
CA SER A 82 -15.63 15.60 10.25
C SER A 82 -16.42 16.36 11.33
N GLY A 83 -17.76 16.38 11.27
CA GLY A 83 -18.61 17.05 12.25
C GLY A 83 -19.83 17.75 11.67
N GLN A 84 -20.48 18.57 12.50
CA GLN A 84 -21.64 19.37 12.13
C GLN A 84 -21.25 20.84 11.95
N TYR A 85 -21.79 21.48 10.90
CA TYR A 85 -21.48 22.87 10.56
C TYR A 85 -22.76 23.65 10.30
N ASN A 86 -22.82 24.91 10.75
CA ASN A 86 -24.03 25.73 10.67
C ASN A 86 -23.98 26.83 9.59
N ASN A 87 -22.93 26.83 8.78
CA ASN A 87 -22.74 27.73 7.65
C ASN A 87 -21.92 27.03 6.55
N VAL A 88 -22.09 27.52 5.32
CA VAL A 88 -21.48 26.91 4.12
C VAL A 88 -19.96 27.02 4.13
N GLY A 89 -19.41 28.14 4.61
CA GLY A 89 -17.97 28.40 4.57
C GLY A 89 -17.18 27.40 5.41
N GLU A 90 -17.60 27.18 6.66
CA GLU A 90 -16.94 26.21 7.55
C GLU A 90 -17.15 24.77 7.07
N ALA A 91 -18.32 24.44 6.52
CA ALA A 91 -18.58 23.12 5.94
C ALA A 91 -17.63 22.84 4.77
N LEU A 92 -17.49 23.79 3.83
CA LEU A 92 -16.57 23.67 2.68
C LEU A 92 -15.11 23.63 3.12
N GLN A 93 -14.71 24.48 4.08
CA GLN A 93 -13.36 24.44 4.65
C GLN A 93 -13.09 23.09 5.31
N SER A 94 -14.09 22.47 5.95
CA SER A 94 -13.95 21.14 6.53
C SER A 94 -13.79 20.06 5.47
N ILE A 95 -14.59 20.09 4.39
CA ILE A 95 -14.42 19.16 3.25
C ILE A 95 -13.03 19.33 2.65
N ASP A 96 -12.60 20.57 2.41
CA ASP A 96 -11.28 20.86 1.88
C ASP A 96 -10.21 20.27 2.79
N ASN A 97 -10.17 20.64 4.07
CA ASN A 97 -9.16 20.14 5.01
C ASN A 97 -9.07 18.60 5.06
N ASN A 98 -10.19 17.87 4.91
CA ASN A 98 -10.25 16.42 5.12
C ASN A 98 -10.24 15.57 3.82
N THR A 99 -9.85 16.14 2.67
CA THR A 99 -9.78 15.42 1.38
C THR A 99 -8.35 15.24 0.88
N LEU A 100 -8.13 14.31 -0.05
CA LEU A 100 -6.86 14.22 -0.78
C LEU A 100 -6.74 15.38 -1.77
N HIS A 101 -5.65 16.13 -1.69
CA HIS A 101 -5.48 17.37 -2.45
C HIS A 101 -4.70 17.15 -3.73
N TRP A 102 -5.20 17.70 -4.83
CA TRP A 102 -4.39 17.85 -6.03
C TRP A 102 -3.37 18.97 -5.84
N ASP A 103 -2.09 18.64 -5.96
CA ASP A 103 -1.01 19.59 -6.05
C ASP A 103 -0.70 19.87 -7.52
N SER A 104 -1.13 21.05 -7.98
CA SER A 104 -0.94 21.51 -9.36
C SER A 104 0.51 21.79 -9.73
N LYS A 105 1.41 21.98 -8.76
CA LYS A 105 2.83 22.19 -9.03
C LYS A 105 3.54 20.87 -9.28
N SER A 106 3.19 19.84 -8.51
CA SER A 106 3.78 18.51 -8.67
C SER A 106 3.00 17.60 -9.61
N ASN A 107 1.82 18.03 -10.08
CA ASN A 107 0.87 17.26 -10.88
C ASN A 107 0.53 15.89 -10.24
N LYS A 108 0.26 15.90 -8.93
CA LYS A 108 0.01 14.69 -8.13
C LYS A 108 -1.06 14.94 -7.09
N TYR A 109 -1.71 13.87 -6.64
CA TYR A 109 -2.46 13.90 -5.39
C TYR A 109 -1.51 13.78 -4.20
N SER A 110 -1.70 14.64 -3.20
CA SER A 110 -0.96 14.64 -1.95
C SER A 110 -1.80 14.00 -0.85
N ALA A 111 -1.19 13.07 -0.13
CA ALA A 111 -1.73 12.52 1.12
C ALA A 111 -1.40 13.39 2.34
N SER A 112 -0.80 14.57 2.16
CA SER A 112 -0.61 15.52 3.26
C SER A 112 -1.95 16.02 3.76
N HIS A 113 -2.12 16.09 5.08
CA HIS A 113 -3.33 16.64 5.71
C HIS A 113 -2.99 18.01 6.27
N THR A 114 -3.53 19.07 5.65
CA THR A 114 -3.32 20.45 6.08
C THR A 114 -4.65 21.04 6.51
N VAL A 115 -4.70 21.54 7.74
CA VAL A 115 -5.87 22.24 8.27
C VAL A 115 -5.62 23.73 8.18
N PHE A 116 -6.51 24.47 7.54
CA PHE A 116 -6.47 25.93 7.48
C PHE A 116 -7.37 26.58 8.57
N ASN A 117 -6.98 27.76 9.01
CA ASN A 117 -7.83 28.66 9.79
C ASN A 117 -8.82 29.39 8.86
N ALA A 118 -9.85 30.03 9.44
CA ALA A 118 -10.83 30.81 8.68
C ALA A 118 -10.20 31.98 7.88
N ASN A 119 -9.04 32.50 8.31
CA ASN A 119 -8.30 33.56 7.61
C ASN A 119 -7.34 33.03 6.52
N GLY A 120 -7.38 31.73 6.22
CA GLY A 120 -6.54 31.08 5.20
C GLY A 120 -5.11 30.77 5.64
N SER A 121 -4.71 31.09 6.88
CA SER A 121 -3.41 30.65 7.39
C SER A 121 -3.43 29.16 7.75
N VAL A 122 -2.29 28.49 7.67
CA VAL A 122 -2.16 27.08 8.09
C VAL A 122 -2.30 26.99 9.62
N LYS A 123 -3.20 26.13 10.09
CA LYS A 123 -3.40 25.79 11.50
C LYS A 123 -2.52 24.61 11.92
N SER A 124 -2.47 23.57 11.09
CA SER A 124 -1.64 22.39 11.31
C SER A 124 -1.37 21.65 10.00
N THR A 125 -0.27 20.89 9.97
CA THR A 125 0.08 20.06 8.80
C THR A 125 0.65 18.73 9.27
N SER A 126 0.11 17.64 8.73
CA SER A 126 0.76 16.34 8.70
C SER A 126 1.26 16.09 7.28
N ALA A 127 2.59 16.15 7.09
CA ALA A 127 3.19 16.14 5.77
C ALA A 127 3.04 14.80 5.02
N LYS A 128 2.97 13.69 5.75
CA LYS A 128 2.81 12.33 5.21
C LYS A 128 1.81 11.58 6.06
N ASN A 129 0.86 10.91 5.42
CA ASN A 129 -0.14 10.10 6.11
C ASN A 129 -0.27 8.74 5.41
N ILE A 130 -0.88 7.80 6.12
CA ILE A 130 -1.16 6.46 5.63
C ILE A 130 -2.54 6.48 4.98
N ILE A 131 -2.63 5.90 3.77
CA ILE A 131 -3.90 5.60 3.13
C ILE A 131 -4.22 4.14 3.49
N THR A 132 -5.28 3.94 4.26
CA THR A 132 -5.76 2.61 4.68
C THR A 132 -6.89 2.13 3.77
N ASP A 133 -7.30 0.88 3.96
CA ASP A 133 -8.47 0.29 3.27
C ASP A 133 -8.34 0.29 1.73
N VAL A 134 -7.09 0.33 1.25
CA VAL A 134 -6.76 0.13 -0.16
C VAL A 134 -6.95 -1.35 -0.46
N ALA A 135 -7.93 -1.67 -1.31
CA ALA A 135 -8.14 -3.03 -1.80
C ALA A 135 -6.89 -3.55 -2.54
N ASP A 136 -6.77 -4.87 -2.68
CA ASP A 136 -5.67 -5.46 -3.44
C ASP A 136 -5.71 -4.98 -4.89
N GLY A 137 -4.66 -4.29 -5.32
CA GLY A 137 -4.53 -3.82 -6.69
C GLY A 137 -4.16 -4.96 -7.63
N THR A 138 -4.59 -4.90 -8.88
CA THR A 138 -4.17 -5.89 -9.87
C THR A 138 -2.67 -5.77 -10.14
N ILE A 139 -1.92 -6.86 -10.04
CA ILE A 139 -0.48 -6.87 -10.38
C ILE A 139 -0.33 -7.41 -11.81
N SER A 140 -0.19 -6.51 -12.78
CA SER A 140 0.04 -6.83 -14.19
C SER A 140 0.86 -5.74 -14.88
N ALA A 141 1.39 -6.03 -16.07
CA ALA A 141 2.26 -5.11 -16.82
C ALA A 141 1.62 -3.77 -17.18
N THR A 142 0.29 -3.67 -17.17
CA THR A 142 -0.47 -2.47 -17.57
C THR A 142 -1.31 -1.90 -16.43
N SER A 143 -1.19 -2.43 -15.21
CA SER A 143 -1.99 -1.97 -14.08
C SER A 143 -1.62 -0.54 -13.67
N SER A 144 -2.62 0.22 -13.24
CA SER A 144 -2.47 1.53 -12.59
C SER A 144 -3.12 1.56 -11.20
N ASP A 145 -3.48 0.37 -10.68
CA ASP A 145 -4.08 0.24 -9.37
C ASP A 145 -3.04 0.55 -8.28
N ALA A 146 -3.48 1.18 -7.19
CA ALA A 146 -2.68 1.21 -5.98
C ALA A 146 -2.57 -0.21 -5.40
N VAL A 147 -1.40 -0.55 -4.85
CA VAL A 147 -1.18 -1.82 -4.13
C VAL A 147 -1.09 -1.54 -2.63
N ASN A 148 -1.55 -2.49 -1.82
CA ASN A 148 -1.50 -2.36 -0.37
C ASN A 148 -0.34 -3.16 0.25
N GLY A 149 -0.17 -3.01 1.56
CA GLY A 149 0.94 -3.62 2.30
C GLY A 149 0.94 -5.15 2.30
N SER A 150 -0.22 -5.81 2.19
CA SER A 150 -0.29 -7.27 2.19
C SER A 150 0.33 -7.88 0.92
N GLN A 151 0.15 -7.21 -0.22
CA GLN A 151 0.70 -7.63 -1.50
C GLN A 151 2.22 -7.52 -1.51
N LEU A 152 2.76 -6.39 -1.00
CA LEU A 152 4.21 -6.22 -0.84
C LEU A 152 4.80 -7.20 0.19
N TYR A 153 4.06 -7.47 1.26
CA TYR A 153 4.46 -8.47 2.26
C TYR A 153 4.60 -9.86 1.63
N ASN A 154 3.62 -10.30 0.84
CA ASN A 154 3.68 -11.60 0.16
C ASN A 154 4.88 -11.69 -0.79
N LEU A 155 5.14 -10.64 -1.59
CA LEU A 155 6.33 -10.59 -2.45
C LEU A 155 7.64 -10.71 -1.64
N LYS A 156 7.72 -10.06 -0.49
CA LYS A 156 8.89 -10.13 0.39
C LYS A 156 9.11 -11.55 0.93
N GLN A 157 8.05 -12.30 1.22
CA GLN A 157 8.16 -13.66 1.77
C GLN A 157 8.73 -14.67 0.76
N ASP A 158 8.48 -14.47 -0.54
CA ASP A 158 8.89 -15.40 -1.59
C ASP A 158 10.21 -15.00 -2.30
N ALA A 159 10.74 -13.82 -2.01
CA ALA A 159 11.99 -13.34 -2.61
C ALA A 159 13.24 -13.93 -1.93
N LEU A 160 14.34 -14.06 -2.68
CA LEU A 160 15.68 -14.24 -2.10
C LEU A 160 16.12 -12.93 -1.45
N LEU A 161 16.05 -12.84 -0.12
CA LEU A 161 16.38 -11.63 0.62
C LEU A 161 17.84 -11.61 1.05
N TRP A 162 18.41 -10.41 1.14
CA TRP A 162 19.72 -10.20 1.74
C TRP A 162 19.68 -10.50 3.25
N ASP A 163 20.57 -11.38 3.71
CA ASP A 163 20.68 -11.86 5.09
C ASP A 163 22.15 -11.73 5.56
N GLY A 164 22.48 -10.58 6.14
CA GLY A 164 23.81 -10.26 6.64
C GLY A 164 24.82 -9.97 5.54
N THR A 165 25.45 -11.01 4.99
CA THR A 165 26.56 -10.91 4.02
C THR A 165 26.28 -11.58 2.68
N ALA A 166 25.11 -12.21 2.50
CA ALA A 166 24.73 -12.89 1.28
C ALA A 166 23.19 -12.93 1.10
N PHE A 167 22.73 -13.32 -0.09
CA PHE A 167 21.33 -13.68 -0.28
C PHE A 167 21.02 -15.02 0.38
N SER A 168 19.89 -15.09 1.09
CA SER A 168 19.41 -16.30 1.74
C SER A 168 18.38 -17.02 0.87
N ALA A 169 18.60 -18.30 0.66
CA ALA A 169 17.61 -19.22 0.09
C ALA A 169 16.84 -19.98 1.18
N LYS A 170 16.80 -19.47 2.42
CA LYS A 170 15.89 -20.02 3.43
C LYS A 170 14.47 -19.56 3.11
N HIS A 171 13.51 -20.47 3.14
CA HIS A 171 12.11 -20.19 2.78
C HIS A 171 11.14 -20.98 3.66
N GLY A 172 9.87 -20.56 3.68
CA GLY A 172 8.81 -21.15 4.48
C GLY A 172 8.83 -20.72 5.95
N THR A 173 7.80 -21.12 6.69
CA THR A 173 7.61 -20.75 8.11
C THR A 173 8.70 -21.27 9.03
N SER A 174 9.34 -22.38 8.66
CA SER A 174 10.46 -22.98 9.41
C SER A 174 11.80 -22.31 9.13
N ASN A 175 11.87 -21.38 8.17
CA ASN A 175 13.09 -20.68 7.78
C ASN A 175 14.28 -21.64 7.55
N THR A 176 14.04 -22.71 6.79
CA THR A 176 15.04 -23.76 6.54
C THR A 176 15.70 -23.57 5.19
N ASN A 177 16.95 -24.04 5.06
CA ASN A 177 17.67 -24.06 3.79
C ASN A 177 16.81 -24.71 2.70
N SER A 178 16.51 -23.95 1.64
CA SER A 178 15.72 -24.44 0.50
C SER A 178 16.58 -24.54 -0.74
N LYS A 179 16.08 -25.27 -1.75
CA LYS A 179 16.78 -25.47 -3.02
C LYS A 179 16.60 -24.25 -3.92
N ILE A 180 17.67 -23.89 -4.62
CA ILE A 180 17.58 -23.04 -5.82
C ILE A 180 17.60 -23.98 -7.02
N THR A 181 16.48 -24.06 -7.74
CA THR A 181 16.33 -24.94 -8.93
C THR A 181 16.36 -24.13 -10.22
N ASN A 182 16.44 -24.81 -11.36
CA ASN A 182 16.51 -24.18 -12.69
C ASN A 182 17.74 -23.27 -12.86
N VAL A 183 18.82 -23.61 -12.17
CA VAL A 183 20.13 -22.98 -12.35
C VAL A 183 20.75 -23.57 -13.63
N ALA A 184 20.96 -22.72 -14.64
CA ALA A 184 21.67 -23.11 -15.86
C ALA A 184 23.12 -23.50 -15.53
N ASP A 185 23.77 -24.23 -16.44
CA ASP A 185 25.19 -24.59 -16.27
C ASP A 185 26.05 -23.32 -16.17
N GLY A 186 26.80 -23.20 -15.08
CA GLY A 186 27.71 -22.07 -14.87
C GLY A 186 29.01 -22.25 -15.64
N ALA A 187 29.64 -21.17 -16.10
CA ALA A 187 30.97 -21.30 -16.69
C ALA A 187 31.97 -21.82 -15.65
N VAL A 188 32.77 -22.83 -16.00
CA VAL A 188 33.82 -23.38 -15.12
C VAL A 188 35.17 -22.82 -15.57
N SER A 189 35.57 -21.69 -14.98
CA SER A 189 36.84 -21.01 -15.27
C SER A 189 37.35 -20.25 -14.03
N ALA A 190 38.64 -19.87 -14.04
CA ALA A 190 39.27 -19.20 -12.90
C ALA A 190 38.64 -17.84 -12.52
N SER A 191 37.97 -17.18 -13.47
CA SER A 191 37.33 -15.88 -13.26
C SER A 191 35.81 -15.96 -13.09
N SER A 192 35.20 -17.15 -13.23
CA SER A 192 33.75 -17.32 -13.18
C SER A 192 33.15 -16.87 -11.84
N LYS A 193 31.92 -16.35 -11.91
CA LYS A 193 31.06 -15.97 -10.78
C LYS A 193 29.70 -16.65 -10.85
N ASP A 194 29.52 -17.56 -11.79
CA ASP A 194 28.27 -18.28 -11.98
C ASP A 194 28.11 -19.35 -10.90
N ALA A 195 26.85 -19.60 -10.52
CA ALA A 195 26.55 -20.79 -9.73
C ALA A 195 26.73 -22.04 -10.60
N VAL A 196 27.37 -23.07 -10.05
CA VAL A 196 27.40 -24.40 -10.67
C VAL A 196 26.18 -25.19 -10.22
N ASN A 197 25.59 -25.97 -11.13
CA ASN A 197 24.43 -26.79 -10.82
C ASN A 197 24.82 -28.27 -10.57
N GLY A 198 23.82 -29.12 -10.34
CA GLY A 198 24.02 -30.52 -9.98
C GLY A 198 24.59 -31.41 -11.10
N SER A 199 24.28 -31.15 -12.37
CA SER A 199 24.80 -31.94 -13.50
C SER A 199 26.31 -31.76 -13.63
N GLN A 200 26.80 -30.53 -13.51
CA GLN A 200 28.24 -30.25 -13.60
C GLN A 200 29.05 -30.94 -12.49
N LEU A 201 28.51 -30.97 -11.26
CA LEU A 201 29.14 -31.72 -10.17
C LEU A 201 29.04 -33.24 -10.37
N TYR A 202 27.96 -33.71 -10.98
CA TYR A 202 27.79 -35.13 -11.30
C TYR A 202 28.82 -35.59 -12.33
N ASP A 203 29.00 -34.85 -13.44
CA ASP A 203 29.98 -35.17 -14.47
C ASP A 203 31.40 -35.22 -13.90
N LEU A 204 31.78 -34.23 -13.06
CA LEU A 204 33.07 -34.23 -12.37
C LEU A 204 33.29 -35.50 -11.50
N LYS A 205 32.23 -36.00 -10.85
CA LYS A 205 32.32 -37.21 -10.01
C LYS A 205 32.51 -38.48 -10.84
N GLN A 206 32.06 -38.49 -12.09
CA GLN A 206 32.25 -39.64 -13.00
C GLN A 206 33.70 -39.75 -13.49
N ASP A 207 34.40 -38.62 -13.55
CA ASP A 207 35.79 -38.52 -14.03
C ASP A 207 36.83 -38.63 -12.90
N ALA A 208 36.42 -38.49 -11.64
CA ALA A 208 37.32 -38.48 -10.50
C ALA A 208 37.86 -39.87 -10.13
N LEU A 209 39.18 -39.96 -9.88
CA LEU A 209 39.81 -41.10 -9.20
C LEU A 209 39.34 -41.12 -7.73
N LEU A 210 38.33 -41.92 -7.42
CA LEU A 210 37.77 -42.00 -6.07
C LEU A 210 38.56 -43.00 -5.21
N TRP A 211 38.89 -42.56 -4.00
CA TRP A 211 39.44 -43.41 -2.94
C TRP A 211 38.31 -44.21 -2.27
N ASP A 212 38.44 -45.54 -2.25
CA ASP A 212 37.40 -46.44 -1.68
C ASP A 212 37.62 -46.80 -0.20
N GLY A 213 38.65 -46.23 0.44
CA GLY A 213 39.09 -46.61 1.78
C GLY A 213 40.38 -47.42 1.80
N THR A 214 40.75 -48.07 0.68
CA THR A 214 41.91 -48.96 0.58
C THR A 214 42.78 -48.73 -0.66
N ALA A 215 42.20 -48.32 -1.78
CA ALA A 215 42.90 -48.01 -3.02
C ALA A 215 42.20 -46.90 -3.81
N PHE A 216 42.95 -46.27 -4.71
CA PHE A 216 42.35 -45.42 -5.75
C PHE A 216 41.81 -46.30 -6.86
N SER A 217 40.50 -46.23 -7.09
CA SER A 217 39.89 -46.91 -8.23
C SER A 217 39.83 -45.96 -9.42
N ALA A 218 40.42 -46.38 -10.52
CA ALA A 218 40.27 -45.69 -11.78
C ALA A 218 39.06 -46.33 -12.48
N LYS A 219 37.86 -45.87 -12.15
CA LYS A 219 36.64 -46.32 -12.80
C LYS A 219 35.89 -45.10 -13.30
N HIS A 220 35.83 -44.92 -14.61
CA HIS A 220 35.08 -43.84 -15.25
C HIS A 220 33.65 -44.31 -15.58
N GLY A 221 32.67 -43.84 -14.79
CA GLY A 221 31.26 -44.16 -14.98
C GLY A 221 30.88 -45.65 -14.82
N THR A 222 29.92 -46.13 -15.63
CA THR A 222 29.44 -47.53 -15.62
C THR A 222 30.29 -48.49 -16.46
N SER A 223 31.32 -47.99 -17.16
CA SER A 223 32.18 -48.83 -17.98
C SER A 223 33.17 -49.60 -17.11
N ASN A 224 33.16 -50.93 -17.20
CA ASN A 224 34.11 -51.84 -16.54
C ASN A 224 35.40 -52.03 -17.37
N THR A 225 35.70 -51.13 -18.30
CA THR A 225 36.97 -51.19 -19.06
C THR A 225 38.06 -50.49 -18.26
N ASP A 226 39.10 -51.24 -17.91
CA ASP A 226 40.25 -50.84 -17.10
C ASP A 226 40.66 -49.38 -17.34
N SER A 227 40.41 -48.50 -16.37
CA SER A 227 40.95 -47.15 -16.49
C SER A 227 42.44 -47.22 -16.17
N LYS A 228 43.24 -46.79 -17.14
CA LYS A 228 44.70 -46.89 -17.11
C LYS A 228 45.28 -45.84 -16.18
N ILE A 229 45.70 -46.22 -14.97
CA ILE A 229 46.52 -45.35 -14.10
C ILE A 229 47.95 -45.32 -14.69
N THR A 230 48.38 -44.16 -15.17
CA THR A 230 49.75 -43.95 -15.65
C THR A 230 50.54 -43.17 -14.60
N ILE A 231 51.49 -43.82 -13.93
CA ILE A 231 52.40 -43.15 -12.98
C ILE A 231 53.63 -42.69 -13.77
N ALA A 232 53.73 -41.38 -14.06
CA ALA A 232 54.91 -40.81 -14.69
C ALA A 232 56.05 -40.67 -13.67
N GLY A 233 56.86 -41.72 -13.52
CA GLY A 233 58.15 -41.64 -12.85
C GLY A 233 59.17 -41.00 -13.78
N GLY A 234 59.82 -39.92 -13.34
CA GLY A 234 60.95 -39.36 -14.07
C GLY A 234 62.00 -40.43 -14.35
N GLY A 235 62.22 -40.75 -15.63
CA GLY A 235 63.38 -41.49 -16.12
C GLY A 235 63.19 -42.94 -16.58
N SER A 236 62.08 -43.63 -16.26
CA SER A 236 61.79 -44.97 -16.82
C SER A 236 60.33 -45.35 -16.58
N ASN A 237 59.64 -45.79 -17.63
CA ASN A 237 58.25 -46.26 -17.58
C ASN A 237 58.18 -47.58 -16.79
N THR A 238 58.06 -47.51 -15.46
CA THR A 238 57.71 -48.68 -14.64
C THR A 238 56.23 -48.96 -14.81
N THR A 239 55.90 -49.93 -15.66
CA THR A 239 54.53 -50.47 -15.74
C THR A 239 54.32 -51.35 -14.51
N ILE A 240 53.56 -50.86 -13.52
CA ILE A 240 53.13 -51.70 -12.39
C ILE A 240 51.96 -52.56 -12.88
N ASN A 241 52.24 -53.79 -13.30
CA ASN A 241 51.20 -54.80 -13.48
C ASN A 241 50.68 -55.20 -12.10
N VAL A 242 49.54 -54.65 -11.69
CA VAL A 242 48.81 -55.15 -10.52
C VAL A 242 48.22 -56.51 -10.88
N SER A 243 48.97 -57.58 -10.60
CA SER A 243 48.43 -58.93 -10.64
C SER A 243 47.52 -59.13 -9.44
N VAL A 244 46.21 -59.22 -9.66
CA VAL A 244 45.29 -59.74 -8.64
C VAL A 244 45.63 -61.22 -8.45
N ARG A 245 46.39 -61.56 -7.40
CA ARG A 245 46.54 -62.97 -6.99
C ARG A 245 45.26 -63.44 -6.31
N THR A 246 44.31 -63.94 -7.10
CA THR A 246 43.30 -64.87 -6.58
C THR A 246 43.87 -66.29 -6.59
N GLY A 247 44.54 -66.70 -5.50
CA GLY A 247 44.99 -68.09 -5.35
C GLY A 247 45.85 -68.34 -4.12
N ARG A 248 45.45 -69.29 -3.26
CA ARG A 248 46.25 -69.81 -2.14
C ARG A 248 47.54 -70.45 -2.70
N HIS A 249 48.70 -69.96 -2.27
CA HIS A 249 49.98 -70.63 -2.53
C HIS A 249 50.27 -71.65 -1.44
N SER A 250 50.20 -72.94 -1.77
CA SER A 250 50.76 -74.01 -0.93
C SER A 250 52.25 -74.15 -1.24
N ILE A 251 53.11 -73.81 -0.28
CA ILE A 251 54.56 -74.06 -0.36
C ILE A 251 54.80 -75.49 0.14
N PHE A 252 54.98 -76.44 -0.79
CA PHE A 252 55.45 -77.78 -0.44
C PHE A 252 56.96 -77.74 -0.21
N HIS A 253 57.38 -77.94 1.04
CA HIS A 253 58.77 -78.29 1.37
C HIS A 253 59.00 -79.74 0.97
N GLN A 254 59.88 -80.00 0.00
CA GLN A 254 60.54 -81.31 -0.11
C GLN A 254 61.94 -81.23 0.48
N HIS A 255 62.05 -81.66 1.73
CA HIS A 255 63.27 -82.29 2.21
C HIS A 255 63.30 -83.72 1.68
N ARG A 256 64.36 -84.11 0.97
CA ARG A 256 65.09 -85.35 1.30
C ARG A 256 66.58 -85.18 1.01
N CYS A 257 67.35 -85.57 2.02
CA CYS A 257 68.79 -85.60 2.10
C CYS A 257 69.37 -86.88 1.48
N HIS A 258 70.67 -86.74 1.17
CA HIS A 258 71.71 -87.74 0.89
C HIS A 258 71.58 -88.58 -0.39
#